data_AF-A0A9Q0MVX2-F1
#
_entry.id   AF-A0A9Q0MVX2-F1
#
_cell.length_a   1.000
_cell.length_b   1.000
_cell.length_c   1.000
_cell.angle_alpha   90.00
_cell.angle_beta   90.00
_cell.angle_gamma   90.00
#
_symmetry.space_group_name_H-M   'P 1'
#
loop_
_entity.id
_entity.type
_entity.pdbx_description
1 polymer ?
#
loop_
_entity_poly.entity_id
_entity_poly.type
_entity_poly.pdbx_seq_one_letter_code
_entity_poly.pdbx_strand_id
1 'polypeptide(L)'
;MRLGRPGVDTHIRHDGESACAVTHIEFLVNEGALVTATADDTLHLWIFRQKAPQVVQSLRFTRERITYLHLPVASKWLYVGTEKGNIHVVHIESFALSGYIINWNKAID
;
A
#
# COMPACT_ATOMS: atom_id res chain seq x y z
N MET A 1 19.56 15.11 -4.75
CA MET A 1 18.83 15.52 -3.53
C MET A 1 18.38 14.24 -2.83
N ARG A 2 18.76 14.02 -1.56
CA ARG A 2 18.29 12.85 -0.80
C ARG A 2 17.16 13.33 0.11
N LEU A 3 15.98 12.71 -0.01
CA LEU A 3 14.85 12.97 0.86
C LEU A 3 15.22 12.67 2.32
N GLY A 4 14.69 13.46 3.26
CA GLY A 4 14.93 13.29 4.70
C GLY A 4 16.15 14.00 5.28
N ARG A 5 16.90 14.77 4.48
CA ARG A 5 17.91 15.71 5.01
C ARG A 5 17.24 16.97 5.55
N PRO A 6 17.84 17.67 6.53
CA PRO A 6 17.35 18.98 6.96
C PRO A 6 17.15 19.93 5.77
N GLY A 7 15.98 20.58 5.69
CA GLY A 7 15.62 21.49 4.60
C GLY A 7 15.27 20.84 3.26
N VAL A 8 15.07 19.51 3.22
CA VAL A 8 14.64 18.78 2.03
C VAL A 8 13.25 18.19 2.25
N ASP A 9 12.24 18.84 1.68
CA ASP A 9 10.86 18.35 1.61
C ASP A 9 10.44 18.03 0.17
N THR A 10 9.38 17.23 0.05
CA THR A 10 8.70 16.98 -1.22
C THR A 10 7.22 16.82 -0.94
N HIS A 11 6.39 17.32 -1.85
CA HIS A 11 4.94 17.30 -1.73
C HIS A 11 4.36 16.62 -2.96
N ILE A 12 3.56 15.57 -2.73
CA ILE A 12 2.88 14.79 -3.75
C ILE A 12 1.42 14.59 -3.36
N ARG A 13 0.58 14.36 -4.36
CA ARG A 13 -0.85 14.14 -4.19
C ARG A 13 -1.29 12.98 -5.07
N HIS A 14 -2.27 12.22 -4.62
CA HIS A 14 -3.04 11.36 -5.51
C HIS A 14 -3.86 12.24 -6.47
N ASP A 15 -3.95 11.84 -7.73
CA ASP A 15 -4.80 12.49 -8.72
C ASP A 15 -6.22 11.87 -8.64
N GLY A 16 -7.26 12.68 -8.47
CA GLY A 16 -8.66 12.24 -8.43
C GLY A 16 -9.59 13.18 -7.65
N GLU A 17 -10.90 13.01 -7.81
CA GLU A 17 -11.93 13.76 -7.08
C GLU A 17 -12.28 13.07 -5.75
N SER A 18 -12.26 13.83 -4.64
CA SER A 18 -12.84 13.60 -3.30
C SER A 18 -12.55 12.29 -2.53
N ALA A 19 -12.33 11.13 -3.17
CA ALA A 19 -12.18 9.82 -2.53
C ALA A 19 -10.71 9.35 -2.40
N CYS A 20 -9.73 10.22 -2.65
CA CYS A 20 -8.31 9.89 -2.58
C CYS A 20 -7.68 10.20 -1.21
N ALA A 21 -8.48 10.30 -0.14
CA ALA A 21 -7.94 10.52 1.20
C ALA A 21 -7.05 9.33 1.60
N VAL A 22 -5.79 9.60 1.94
CA VAL A 22 -4.85 8.56 2.35
C VAL A 22 -5.23 8.07 3.74
N THR A 23 -5.56 6.79 3.85
CA THR A 23 -5.95 6.15 5.12
C THR A 23 -4.75 5.50 5.79
N HIS A 24 -3.87 4.86 5.01
CA HIS A 24 -2.68 4.15 5.51
C HIS A 24 -1.45 4.41 4.63
N ILE A 25 -0.27 4.35 5.24
CA ILE A 25 1.03 4.50 4.57
C ILE A 25 2.00 3.46 5.14
N GLU A 26 2.72 2.76 4.28
CA GLU A 26 3.79 1.82 4.65
C GLU A 26 5.04 2.08 3.81
N PHE A 27 6.20 2.21 4.45
CA PHE A 27 7.46 2.43 3.74
C PHE A 27 8.12 1.09 3.38
N LEU A 28 8.59 0.98 2.13
CA LEU A 28 9.52 -0.09 1.77
C LEU A 28 10.90 0.37 2.22
N VAL A 29 11.29 -0.07 3.42
CA VAL A 29 12.52 0.36 4.11
C VAL A 29 13.74 0.15 3.22
N ASN A 30 14.54 1.21 3.05
CA ASN A 30 15.74 1.27 2.19
C ASN A 30 15.51 1.06 0.68
N GLU A 31 14.26 0.92 0.24
CA GLU A 31 13.90 0.68 -1.16
C GLU A 31 13.45 1.96 -1.87
N GLY A 32 13.46 3.14 -1.23
CA GLY A 32 13.06 4.38 -1.90
C GLY A 32 11.64 4.34 -2.50
N ALA A 33 10.74 3.61 -1.84
CA ALA A 33 9.36 3.40 -2.25
C ALA A 33 8.45 3.33 -1.02
N LEU A 34 7.16 3.58 -1.21
CA LEU A 34 6.13 3.45 -0.18
C LEU A 34 4.83 2.96 -0.81
N VAL A 35 3.97 2.34 0.00
CA VAL A 35 2.60 2.00 -0.38
C VAL A 35 1.65 2.89 0.41
N THR A 36 0.63 3.40 -0.27
CA THR A 36 -0.50 4.10 0.37
C THR A 36 -1.78 3.33 0.11
N ALA A 37 -2.69 3.32 1.08
CA ALA A 37 -4.10 2.99 0.84
C ALA A 37 -4.92 4.29 0.85
N THR A 38 -5.89 4.39 -0.05
CA THR A 38 -6.85 5.50 -0.12
C THR A 38 -8.26 5.06 0.27
N ALA A 39 -9.12 6.04 0.58
CA ALA A 39 -10.48 5.81 1.05
C ALA A 39 -11.42 5.13 0.03
N ASP A 40 -11.02 5.04 -1.25
CA ASP A 40 -11.70 4.28 -2.31
C ASP A 40 -11.23 2.82 -2.44
N ASP A 41 -10.49 2.35 -1.43
CA ASP A 41 -9.92 1.00 -1.31
C ASP A 41 -8.88 0.67 -2.37
N THR A 42 -8.13 1.70 -2.83
CA THR A 42 -7.03 1.52 -3.77
C THR A 42 -5.68 1.55 -3.04
N LEU A 43 -4.85 0.52 -3.27
CA LEU A 43 -3.43 0.54 -2.95
C LEU A 43 -2.67 1.21 -4.07
N HIS A 44 -1.70 2.05 -3.75
CA HIS A 44 -0.81 2.68 -4.71
C HIS A 44 0.65 2.45 -4.31
N LEU A 45 1.46 1.97 -5.26
CA LEU A 45 2.90 1.87 -5.11
C LEU A 45 3.55 3.16 -5.60
N TRP A 46 4.20 3.86 -4.69
CA TRP A 46 4.98 5.06 -4.98
C TRP A 46 6.46 4.73 -5.04
N ILE A 47 7.16 5.24 -6.06
CA ILE A 47 8.62 5.22 -6.14
C ILE A 47 9.14 6.65 -6.06
N PHE A 48 10.09 6.89 -5.16
CA PHE A 48 10.72 8.19 -4.92
C PHE A 48 12.25 8.16 -5.02
N ARG A 49 12.80 7.16 -5.74
CA ARG A 49 14.22 7.09 -6.10
C ARG A 49 14.63 8.16 -7.13
N GLN A 50 13.66 8.66 -7.90
CA GLN A 50 13.84 9.63 -8.98
C GLN A 50 13.60 11.07 -8.47
N LYS A 51 13.77 12.09 -9.33
CA LYS A 51 13.63 13.50 -8.94
C LYS A 51 12.26 13.86 -8.35
N ALA A 52 11.19 13.17 -8.77
CA ALA A 52 9.84 13.36 -8.26
C ALA A 52 9.24 12.00 -7.90
N PRO A 53 8.57 11.85 -6.73
CA PRO A 53 7.82 10.64 -6.44
C PRO A 53 6.69 10.44 -7.45
N GLN A 54 6.45 9.19 -7.84
CA GLN A 54 5.46 8.81 -8.84
C GLN A 54 4.71 7.57 -8.37
N VAL A 55 3.40 7.52 -8.60
CA VAL A 55 2.64 6.26 -8.54
C VAL A 55 3.03 5.44 -9.76
N VAL A 56 3.57 4.24 -9.55
CA VAL A 56 3.96 3.34 -10.65
C VAL A 56 2.94 2.23 -10.89
N GLN A 57 2.20 1.83 -9.84
CA GLN A 57 1.16 0.81 -9.92
C GLN A 57 0.05 1.11 -8.91
N SER A 58 -1.16 0.68 -9.26
CA SER A 58 -2.36 0.80 -8.41
C SER A 58 -3.12 -0.52 -8.41
N LEU A 59 -3.66 -0.92 -7.27
CA LEU A 59 -4.41 -2.15 -7.08
C LEU A 59 -5.65 -1.86 -6.25
N ARG A 60 -6.83 -1.93 -6.87
CA ARG A 60 -8.10 -1.62 -6.21
C ARG A 60 -8.76 -2.86 -5.62
N PHE A 61 -9.11 -2.79 -4.35
CA PHE A 61 -9.95 -3.77 -3.67
C PHE A 61 -11.41 -3.41 -3.94
N THR A 62 -12.16 -4.31 -4.58
CA THR A 62 -13.55 -4.04 -5.01
C THR A 62 -14.59 -4.81 -4.21
N ARG A 63 -14.17 -5.76 -3.36
CA ARG A 63 -15.06 -6.67 -2.62
C ARG A 63 -15.05 -6.47 -1.11
N GLU A 64 -13.99 -5.85 -0.60
CA GLU A 64 -13.70 -5.68 0.82
C GLU A 64 -12.93 -4.37 1.00
N ARG A 65 -13.30 -3.62 2.04
CA ARG A 65 -12.70 -2.36 2.46
C ARG A 65 -11.39 -2.61 3.21
N ILE A 66 -10.36 -1.85 2.90
CA ILE A 66 -9.07 -1.91 3.57
C ILE A 66 -9.19 -1.29 4.97
N THR A 67 -8.70 -1.99 5.98
CA THR A 67 -8.71 -1.50 7.38
C THR A 67 -7.34 -1.53 8.05
N TYR A 68 -6.37 -2.24 7.48
CA TYR A 68 -5.01 -2.29 8.01
C TYR A 68 -4.01 -2.66 6.93
N LEU A 69 -2.82 -2.08 6.99
CA LEU A 69 -1.65 -2.51 6.22
C LEU A 69 -0.55 -2.94 7.18
N HIS A 70 0.17 -3.99 6.80
CA HIS A 70 1.41 -4.37 7.48
C HIS A 70 2.45 -4.87 6.47
N LEU A 71 3.61 -4.22 6.45
CA LEU A 71 4.77 -4.64 5.68
C LEU A 71 5.95 -4.92 6.60
N PRO A 72 6.31 -6.20 6.86
CA PRO A 72 7.53 -6.50 7.60
C PRO A 72 8.77 -6.00 6.85
N VAL A 73 9.79 -5.57 7.60
CA VAL A 73 11.06 -5.12 7.03
C VAL A 73 11.67 -6.23 6.16
N ALA A 74 12.13 -5.86 4.96
CA ALA A 74 12.70 -6.76 3.95
C ALA A 74 11.74 -7.86 3.44
N SER A 75 10.44 -7.76 3.72
CA SER A 75 9.43 -8.64 3.14
C SER A 75 9.13 -8.25 1.70
N LYS A 76 8.86 -9.26 0.86
CA LYS A 76 8.27 -9.07 -0.48
C LYS A 76 6.73 -9.09 -0.46
N TRP A 77 6.15 -9.27 0.72
CA TRP A 77 4.73 -9.48 0.93
C TRP A 77 4.16 -8.42 1.84
N LEU A 78 3.15 -7.71 1.34
CA LEU A 78 2.31 -6.77 2.08
C LEU A 78 1.04 -7.50 2.53
N TYR A 79 0.74 -7.41 3.82
CA TYR A 79 -0.50 -7.92 4.39
C TYR A 79 -1.54 -6.82 4.43
N VAL A 80 -2.72 -7.12 3.90
CA VAL A 80 -3.85 -6.19 3.78
C VAL A 80 -5.02 -6.75 4.55
N GLY A 81 -5.27 -6.20 5.74
CA GLY A 81 -6.42 -6.52 6.56
C GLY A 81 -7.67 -5.80 6.05
N THR A 82 -8.81 -6.49 6.07
CA THR A 82 -10.09 -5.95 5.60
C THR A 82 -11.15 -5.91 6.69
N GLU A 83 -12.25 -5.19 6.45
CA GLU A 83 -13.39 -5.06 7.36
C GLU A 83 -14.12 -6.39 7.61
N LYS A 84 -13.91 -7.41 6.78
CA LYS A 84 -14.40 -8.77 7.00
C LYS A 84 -13.47 -9.62 7.88
N GLY A 85 -12.35 -9.06 8.34
CA GLY A 85 -11.31 -9.74 9.11
C GLY A 85 -10.38 -10.60 8.25
N ASN A 86 -10.54 -10.60 6.92
CA ASN A 86 -9.64 -11.34 6.04
C ASN A 86 -8.30 -10.62 5.90
N ILE A 87 -7.24 -11.39 5.70
CA ILE A 87 -5.93 -10.86 5.33
C ILE A 87 -5.61 -11.33 3.92
N HIS A 88 -5.60 -10.37 3.00
CA HIS A 88 -5.10 -10.58 1.64
C HIS A 88 -3.60 -10.32 1.64
N VAL A 89 -2.88 -11.07 0.80
CA VAL A 89 -1.43 -10.92 0.68
C VAL A 89 -1.09 -10.40 -0.70
N VAL A 90 -0.38 -9.27 -0.78
CA VAL A 90 0.04 -8.63 -2.04
C VAL A 90 1.53 -8.81 -2.23
N HIS A 91 1.94 -9.28 -3.41
CA HIS A 91 3.36 -9.33 -3.78
C HIS A 91 3.82 -7.95 -4.21
N ILE A 92 4.86 -7.42 -3.56
CA ILE A 92 5.32 -6.04 -3.78
C ILE A 92 5.91 -5.83 -5.18
N GLU A 93 6.72 -6.76 -5.69
CA GLU A 93 7.41 -6.56 -6.98
C GLU A 93 6.47 -6.60 -8.18
N SER A 94 5.43 -7.44 -8.13
CA SER A 94 4.41 -7.52 -9.19
C SER A 94 3.20 -6.63 -8.91
N PHE A 95 3.07 -6.14 -7.68
CA PHE A 95 1.93 -5.38 -7.15
C PHE A 95 0.57 -6.03 -7.42
N ALA A 96 0.51 -7.34 -7.19
CA ALA A 96 -0.66 -8.17 -7.42
C ALA A 96 -1.04 -8.97 -6.18
N LEU A 97 -2.35 -9.23 -6.02
CA LEU A 97 -2.84 -10.18 -5.02
C LEU A 97 -2.23 -11.55 -5.27
N SER A 98 -1.73 -12.16 -4.21
CA SER A 98 -1.46 -13.59 -4.20
C SER A 98 -2.78 -14.37 -4.23
N GLY A 99 -2.74 -15.63 -4.65
CA GLY A 99 -3.88 -16.53 -4.49
C GLY A 99 -4.15 -16.96 -3.03
N TYR A 100 -3.35 -16.49 -2.07
CA TYR A 100 -3.43 -16.87 -0.67
C TYR A 100 -4.17 -15.79 0.15
N ILE A 101 -5.16 -16.23 0.93
CA ILE A 101 -5.97 -15.40 1.81
C ILE A 101 -6.06 -16.09 3.17
N ILE A 102 -5.70 -15.39 4.24
CA ILE A 102 -5.97 -15.85 5.61
C ILE A 102 -7.39 -15.42 5.94
N ASN A 103 -8.30 -16.37 6.02
CA ASN A 103 -9.72 -16.10 6.26
C ASN A 103 -10.01 -16.10 7.76
N TRP A 104 -10.75 -15.10 8.24
CA TRP A 104 -11.18 -15.04 9.65
C TRP A 104 -12.14 -16.17 10.01
N ASN A 105 -13.08 -16.51 9.10
CA ASN A 105 -14.21 -17.40 9.39
C ASN A 105 -14.11 -18.82 8.83
N LYS A 106 -13.03 -19.20 8.14
CA LYS A 106 -12.95 -20.51 7.46
C LYS A 106 -12.27 -21.61 8.30
N ALA A 107 -11.99 -21.34 9.57
CA ALA A 107 -11.34 -22.29 10.50
C ALA A 107 -12.32 -22.92 11.50
N ILE A 108 -13.62 -22.67 11.36
CA ILE A 108 -14.67 -23.30 12.17
C ILE A 108 -15.54 -24.12 11.22
N ASP A 109 -15.09 -25.33 10.92
CA ASP A 109 -15.92 -26.48 10.50
C ASP A 109 -15.44 -27.70 11.30
#